data_AF-A0A1I7TY04-F1
#
_entry.id   AF-A0A1I7TY04-F1
#
_cell.length_a   1.000
_cell.length_b   1.000
_cell.length_c   1.000
_cell.angle_alpha   90.00
_cell.angle_beta   90.00
_cell.angle_gamma   90.00
#
_symmetry.space_group_name_H-M   'P 1'
#
loop_
_entity.id
_entity.type
_entity.pdbx_description
1 polymer ?
#
loop_
_entity_poly.entity_id
_entity_poly.type
_entity_poly.pdbx_seq_one_letter_code
_entity_poly.pdbx_strand_id
1 'polypeptide(L)'
;MNFFFLFLSNLLIFVASDGYLCEDYTVNPRFLNEPYVFPENWKEGQEPPVFNGSQNCNWKINVPVGMYATAVFYKNASQLDIRVFYPVGLVYLANNDQEPFIFTYPQFQVELLAANQTGRFAFKVFWSYYPSEICKNNIQLDTVQLIPSTSTECMTTYTAPNKVRLIAFGPVFSKSKILRHSAVFEGDSLNGTYLGNLYEANDRNIWSTGTQLTVYTYGLQVQNSRSLFLGMDSTVGRNVTEFYGLDCSEYPNESCPIHPVFLHDIDYNRAVITQEMLIICLTLKVFVITQRFQFTKVN
;
A
#
# COMPACT_ATOMS: atom_id res chain seq x y z
N MET A 1 71.92 -20.65 -25.53
CA MET A 1 70.64 -20.25 -26.15
C MET A 1 69.61 -21.29 -25.77
N ASN A 2 68.71 -20.98 -24.84
CA ASN A 2 67.43 -21.69 -24.68
C ASN A 2 66.50 -20.80 -23.86
N PHE A 3 65.53 -20.23 -24.56
CA PHE A 3 64.55 -19.27 -24.08
C PHE A 3 63.33 -20.08 -23.64
N PHE A 4 63.07 -20.16 -22.34
CA PHE A 4 61.89 -20.87 -21.80
C PHE A 4 60.72 -19.88 -21.77
N PHE A 5 59.96 -19.82 -22.85
CA PHE A 5 58.62 -19.22 -22.89
C PHE A 5 57.62 -20.34 -22.68
N LEU A 6 56.68 -20.23 -21.72
CA LEU A 6 55.38 -20.90 -21.79
C LEU A 6 54.39 -20.25 -20.80
N PHE A 7 53.66 -19.28 -21.35
CA PHE A 7 52.27 -18.87 -21.11
C PHE A 7 51.61 -19.24 -19.76
N LEU A 8 51.43 -18.23 -18.89
CA LEU A 8 50.32 -18.19 -17.95
C LEU A 8 49.01 -18.00 -18.75
N SER A 9 48.28 -19.08 -18.97
CA SER A 9 46.88 -19.02 -19.41
C SER A 9 46.04 -18.49 -18.25
N ASN A 10 45.67 -17.21 -18.29
CA ASN A 10 44.60 -16.66 -17.46
C ASN A 10 43.30 -17.36 -17.88
N LEU A 11 42.89 -18.37 -17.11
CA LEU A 11 41.55 -18.93 -17.19
C LEU A 11 40.58 -17.86 -16.71
N LEU A 12 40.00 -17.10 -17.64
CA LEU A 12 38.82 -16.27 -17.37
C LEU A 12 37.67 -17.23 -17.04
N ILE A 13 37.39 -17.39 -15.75
CA ILE A 13 36.17 -18.05 -15.29
C ILE A 13 35.02 -17.09 -15.65
N PHE A 14 34.37 -17.36 -16.78
CA PHE A 14 33.06 -16.80 -17.05
C PHE A 14 32.08 -17.50 -16.09
N VAL A 15 31.77 -16.85 -14.98
CA VAL A 15 30.59 -17.21 -14.19
C VAL A 15 29.40 -16.77 -15.05
N ALA A 16 28.87 -17.68 -15.86
CA ALA A 16 27.52 -17.51 -16.38
C ALA A 16 26.60 -17.32 -15.17
N SER A 17 25.76 -16.28 -15.19
CA SER A 17 24.74 -16.04 -14.16
C SER A 17 23.73 -17.19 -14.20
N ASP A 18 24.05 -18.31 -13.55
CA ASP A 18 23.24 -19.53 -13.47
C ASP A 18 22.05 -19.38 -12.50
N GLY A 19 21.90 -18.22 -11.85
CA GLY A 19 20.96 -18.03 -10.74
C GLY A 19 19.60 -17.46 -11.12
N TYR A 20 19.43 -16.88 -12.31
CA TYR A 20 18.20 -16.18 -12.69
C TYR A 20 17.42 -16.94 -13.78
N LEU A 21 16.88 -18.09 -13.40
CA LEU A 21 16.00 -18.89 -14.24
C LEU A 21 14.61 -18.26 -14.27
N CYS A 22 14.21 -17.83 -15.46
CA CYS A 22 13.03 -17.04 -15.70
C CYS A 22 12.00 -17.92 -16.41
N GLU A 23 10.92 -18.27 -15.71
CA GLU A 23 9.81 -19.09 -16.23
C GLU A 23 8.47 -18.50 -15.76
N ASP A 24 7.38 -19.05 -16.28
CA ASP A 24 6.03 -18.77 -15.78
C ASP A 24 5.75 -19.63 -14.54
N TYR A 25 5.70 -18.99 -13.37
CA TYR A 25 5.49 -19.67 -12.11
C TYR A 25 4.06 -19.45 -11.59
N THR A 26 3.42 -20.53 -11.14
CA THR A 26 2.28 -20.44 -10.22
C THR A 26 2.74 -20.78 -8.82
N VAL A 27 2.69 -19.79 -7.93
CA VAL A 27 3.17 -19.89 -6.56
C VAL A 27 1.98 -20.02 -5.62
N ASN A 28 1.95 -21.12 -4.88
CA ASN A 28 1.01 -21.36 -3.79
C ASN A 28 1.79 -21.34 -2.46
N PRO A 29 1.15 -20.97 -1.34
CA PRO A 29 1.77 -21.13 -0.02
C PRO A 29 2.13 -22.60 0.20
N ARG A 30 3.42 -22.89 0.37
CA ARG A 30 3.93 -24.26 0.66
C ARG A 30 3.91 -24.55 2.16
N PHE A 31 4.45 -23.62 2.95
CA PHE A 31 4.53 -23.71 4.41
C PHE A 31 4.23 -22.34 4.99
N LEU A 32 3.34 -22.28 5.98
CA LEU A 32 2.90 -21.00 6.57
C LEU A 32 4.00 -20.28 7.37
N ASN A 33 5.07 -21.00 7.73
CA ASN A 33 6.15 -20.48 8.57
C ASN A 33 7.41 -20.16 7.77
N GLU A 34 7.41 -20.38 6.45
CA GLU A 34 8.57 -20.14 5.60
C GLU A 34 8.19 -19.22 4.44
N PRO A 35 8.94 -18.13 4.22
CA PRO A 35 8.68 -17.27 3.09
C PRO A 35 9.00 -18.01 1.78
N TYR A 36 8.18 -17.79 0.76
CA TYR A 36 8.62 -18.05 -0.61
C TYR A 36 9.64 -16.99 -1.01
N VAL A 37 10.81 -17.41 -1.47
CA VAL A 37 11.89 -16.52 -1.89
C VAL A 37 12.22 -16.78 -3.35
N PHE A 38 12.38 -15.70 -4.12
CA PHE A 38 12.81 -15.79 -5.49
C PHE A 38 13.96 -14.80 -5.79
N PRO A 39 15.03 -15.24 -6.47
CA PRO A 39 15.37 -16.64 -6.75
C PRO A 39 15.56 -17.47 -5.47
N GLU A 40 15.33 -18.79 -5.51
CA GLU A 40 15.26 -19.66 -4.32
C GLU A 40 16.55 -19.67 -3.48
N ASN A 41 17.69 -19.43 -4.11
CA ASN A 41 19.01 -19.39 -3.46
C ASN A 41 19.41 -18.00 -2.95
N TRP A 42 18.62 -16.95 -3.22
CA TRP A 42 18.91 -15.60 -2.74
C TRP A 42 18.55 -15.46 -1.25
N LYS A 43 19.35 -14.66 -0.51
CA LYS A 43 19.11 -14.37 0.90
C LYS A 43 19.06 -12.86 1.14
N GLU A 44 18.21 -12.47 2.08
CA GLU A 44 18.12 -11.09 2.54
C GLU A 44 19.46 -10.58 3.08
N GLY A 45 19.77 -9.32 2.78
CA GLY A 45 21.08 -8.72 3.05
C GLY A 45 22.13 -8.97 1.96
N GLN A 46 21.87 -9.85 0.99
CA GLN A 46 22.70 -9.99 -0.21
C GLN A 46 22.17 -9.10 -1.34
N GLU A 47 23.08 -8.66 -2.20
CA GLU A 47 22.70 -8.04 -3.48
C GLU A 47 21.78 -8.97 -4.27
N PRO A 48 20.65 -8.49 -4.81
CA PRO A 48 19.77 -9.32 -5.61
C PRO A 48 20.50 -9.91 -6.82
N PRO A 49 20.12 -11.12 -7.28
CA PRO A 49 20.77 -11.73 -8.42
C PRO A 49 20.50 -10.94 -9.71
N VAL A 50 21.41 -11.05 -10.67
CA VAL A 50 21.33 -10.32 -11.94
C VAL A 50 20.45 -11.08 -12.92
N PHE A 51 19.46 -10.39 -13.47
CA PHE A 51 18.70 -10.85 -14.62
C PHE A 51 19.31 -10.29 -15.92
N ASN A 52 19.24 -11.07 -16.99
CA ASN A 52 19.76 -10.71 -18.29
C ASN A 52 18.72 -9.97 -19.14
N GLY A 53 19.21 -9.25 -20.16
CA GLY A 53 18.35 -8.72 -21.21
C GLY A 53 17.52 -9.81 -21.87
N SER A 54 16.36 -9.42 -22.37
CA SER A 54 15.39 -10.25 -23.09
C SER A 54 14.72 -11.35 -22.25
N GLN A 55 14.92 -11.33 -20.93
CA GLN A 55 14.16 -12.16 -20.00
C GLN A 55 12.77 -11.57 -19.78
N ASN A 56 11.76 -12.43 -19.87
CA ASN A 56 10.37 -12.12 -19.56
C ASN A 56 9.87 -13.17 -18.57
N CYS A 57 9.63 -12.78 -17.32
CA CYS A 57 9.21 -13.68 -16.25
C CYS A 57 7.85 -13.29 -15.73
N ASN A 58 7.07 -14.28 -15.34
CA ASN A 58 5.76 -14.07 -14.75
C ASN A 58 5.57 -14.97 -13.53
N TRP A 59 5.36 -14.36 -12.37
CA TRP A 59 4.98 -15.07 -11.16
C TRP A 59 3.52 -14.74 -10.84
N LYS A 60 2.65 -15.75 -10.88
CA LYS A 60 1.27 -15.67 -10.36
C LYS A 60 1.25 -16.24 -8.95
N ILE A 61 1.02 -15.39 -7.97
CA ILE A 61 1.09 -15.74 -6.56
C ILE A 61 -0.32 -15.76 -5.98
N ASN A 62 -0.78 -16.94 -5.58
CA ASN A 62 -2.11 -17.15 -5.02
C ASN A 62 -2.15 -16.75 -3.54
N VAL A 63 -3.24 -16.10 -3.15
CA VAL A 63 -3.56 -15.75 -1.76
C VAL A 63 -4.86 -16.48 -1.39
N PRO A 64 -4.81 -17.52 -0.55
CA PRO A 64 -6.01 -18.27 -0.16
C PRO A 64 -7.03 -17.41 0.60
N VAL A 65 -8.30 -17.84 0.58
CA VAL A 65 -9.36 -17.24 1.38
C VAL A 65 -8.98 -17.29 2.87
N GLY A 66 -9.24 -16.21 3.61
CA GLY A 66 -8.88 -16.09 5.03
C GLY A 66 -7.40 -15.75 5.28
N MET A 67 -6.63 -15.47 4.23
CA MET A 67 -5.23 -15.10 4.33
C MET A 67 -4.93 -13.78 3.62
N TYR A 68 -3.77 -13.22 3.93
CA TYR A 68 -3.11 -12.17 3.17
C TYR A 68 -1.65 -12.54 2.93
N ALA A 69 -1.06 -11.96 1.90
CA ALA A 69 0.35 -12.11 1.58
C ALA A 69 1.09 -10.78 1.81
N THR A 70 2.21 -10.85 2.53
CA THR A 70 3.15 -9.74 2.68
C THR A 70 4.32 -9.99 1.73
N ALA A 71 4.54 -9.10 0.78
CA ALA A 71 5.64 -9.19 -0.17
C ALA A 71 6.65 -8.06 0.03
N VAL A 72 7.93 -8.38 -0.03
CA VAL A 72 9.03 -7.40 -0.04
C VAL A 72 9.84 -7.59 -1.31
N PHE A 73 10.06 -6.49 -2.02
CA PHE A 73 10.74 -6.48 -3.30
C PHE A 73 12.11 -5.82 -3.17
N TYR A 74 13.10 -6.40 -3.86
CA TYR A 74 14.48 -5.93 -3.89
C TYR A 74 14.82 -5.67 -5.34
N LYS A 75 14.74 -4.41 -5.75
CA LYS A 75 14.88 -4.00 -7.15
C LYS A 75 16.00 -2.98 -7.31
N ASN A 76 16.86 -3.27 -8.28
CA ASN A 76 17.80 -2.32 -8.86
C ASN A 76 17.83 -2.53 -10.37
N ALA A 77 16.88 -1.90 -11.06
CA ALA A 77 16.65 -2.04 -12.50
C ALA A 77 15.96 -0.77 -13.06
N SER A 78 15.69 -0.71 -14.36
CA SER A 78 14.87 0.38 -14.90
C SER A 78 13.46 0.35 -14.29
N GLN A 79 12.83 1.51 -14.20
CA GLN A 79 11.52 1.66 -13.55
C GLN A 79 10.44 0.79 -14.21
N LEU A 80 10.50 0.62 -15.52
CA LEU A 80 9.45 -0.04 -16.30
C LEU A 80 9.63 -1.56 -16.38
N ASP A 81 10.78 -2.07 -15.95
CA ASP A 81 11.16 -3.47 -16.15
C ASP A 81 10.36 -4.41 -15.24
N ILE A 82 9.82 -3.92 -14.11
CA ILE A 82 9.15 -4.76 -13.13
C ILE A 82 7.86 -4.10 -12.64
N ARG A 83 6.77 -4.84 -12.83
CA ARG A 83 5.42 -4.40 -12.49
C ARG A 83 4.69 -5.47 -11.69
N VAL A 84 3.83 -5.02 -10.79
CA VAL A 84 2.98 -5.88 -9.98
C VAL A 84 1.53 -5.57 -10.29
N PHE A 85 0.78 -6.59 -10.68
CA PHE A 85 -0.67 -6.54 -10.89
C PHE A 85 -1.39 -7.14 -9.69
N TYR A 86 -2.49 -6.52 -9.33
CA TYR A 86 -3.38 -6.95 -8.26
C TYR A 86 -4.80 -6.51 -8.64
N PRO A 87 -5.86 -6.99 -7.96
CA PRO A 87 -7.23 -6.90 -8.48
C PRO A 87 -7.73 -5.52 -8.94
N VAL A 88 -7.19 -4.43 -8.36
CA VAL A 88 -7.62 -3.06 -8.64
C VAL A 88 -6.61 -2.21 -9.42
N GLY A 89 -5.50 -2.80 -9.88
CA GLY A 89 -4.52 -2.04 -10.65
C GLY A 89 -3.18 -2.70 -10.90
N LEU A 90 -2.24 -1.84 -11.30
CA LEU A 90 -0.85 -2.19 -11.53
C LEU A 90 0.05 -1.12 -10.90
N VAL A 91 1.22 -1.54 -10.42
CA VAL A 91 2.24 -0.65 -9.90
C VAL A 91 3.60 -0.99 -10.49
N TYR A 92 4.37 0.04 -10.85
CA TYR A 92 5.77 -0.10 -11.20
C TYR A 92 6.63 -0.05 -9.94
N LEU A 93 7.48 -1.05 -9.76
CA LEU A 93 8.33 -1.11 -8.57
C LEU A 93 9.44 -0.05 -8.65
N ALA A 94 9.56 0.75 -7.59
CA ALA A 94 10.67 1.68 -7.43
C ALA A 94 11.93 0.93 -6.97
N ASN A 95 13.10 1.45 -7.34
CA ASN A 95 14.35 0.95 -6.78
C ASN A 95 14.45 1.32 -5.29
N ASN A 96 15.10 0.47 -4.51
CA ASN A 96 15.31 0.66 -3.07
C ASN A 96 14.01 0.84 -2.26
N ASP A 97 12.89 0.29 -2.77
CA ASP A 97 11.61 0.29 -2.07
C ASP A 97 11.38 -1.04 -1.35
N GLN A 98 11.89 -1.10 -0.12
CA GLN A 98 11.77 -2.29 0.74
C GLN A 98 10.55 -2.26 1.66
N GLU A 99 9.73 -1.21 1.59
CA GLU A 99 8.52 -1.14 2.39
C GLU A 99 7.52 -2.21 1.91
N PRO A 100 7.02 -3.10 2.76
CA PRO A 100 6.20 -4.21 2.31
C PRO A 100 4.93 -3.83 1.55
N PHE A 101 4.52 -4.72 0.66
CA PHE A 101 3.22 -4.71 0.02
C PHE A 101 2.32 -5.75 0.67
N ILE A 102 1.05 -5.41 0.86
CA ILE A 102 0.04 -6.36 1.30
C ILE A 102 -0.88 -6.71 0.14
N PHE A 103 -1.01 -8.00 -0.13
CA PHE A 103 -1.89 -8.54 -1.14
C PHE A 103 -2.94 -9.46 -0.49
N THR A 104 -4.13 -9.44 -1.06
CA THR A 104 -5.31 -10.15 -0.55
C THR A 104 -5.79 -11.17 -1.59
N TYR A 105 -6.78 -11.97 -1.22
CA TYR A 105 -7.43 -12.92 -2.13
C TYR A 105 -7.91 -12.23 -3.44
N PRO A 106 -7.80 -12.87 -4.61
CA PRO A 106 -7.36 -14.25 -4.83
C PRO A 106 -5.87 -14.42 -5.18
N GLN A 107 -5.25 -13.41 -5.78
CA GLN A 107 -3.88 -13.50 -6.27
C GLN A 107 -3.31 -12.10 -6.58
N PHE A 108 -2.00 -12.05 -6.69
CA PHE A 108 -1.28 -10.96 -7.35
C PHE A 108 -0.26 -11.55 -8.33
N GLN A 109 0.19 -10.73 -9.27
CA GLN A 109 1.10 -11.16 -10.32
C GLN A 109 2.29 -10.21 -10.39
N VAL A 110 3.50 -10.77 -10.41
CA VAL A 110 4.74 -10.02 -10.60
C VAL A 110 5.24 -10.33 -12.01
N GLU A 111 5.49 -9.30 -12.80
CA GLU A 111 6.08 -9.46 -14.13
C GLU A 111 7.41 -8.73 -14.20
N LEU A 112 8.41 -9.42 -14.77
CA LEU A 112 9.68 -8.85 -15.18
C LEU A 112 9.74 -8.86 -16.71
N LEU A 113 9.97 -7.69 -17.30
CA LEU A 113 10.09 -7.48 -18.74
C LEU A 113 11.41 -6.74 -19.00
N ALA A 114 12.50 -7.49 -19.15
CA ALA A 114 13.84 -6.92 -19.23
C ALA A 114 14.12 -6.18 -20.55
N ALA A 115 13.34 -6.44 -21.61
CA ALA A 115 13.59 -5.92 -22.97
C ALA A 115 15.06 -6.13 -23.41
N ASN A 116 15.89 -5.08 -23.46
CA ASN A 116 17.34 -5.19 -23.73
C ASN A 116 18.20 -4.76 -22.53
N GLN A 117 17.60 -4.57 -21.37
CA GLN A 117 18.25 -4.06 -20.16
C GLN A 117 18.61 -5.21 -19.23
N THR A 118 19.67 -5.02 -18.46
CA THR A 118 20.04 -5.89 -17.34
C THR A 118 19.72 -5.18 -16.04
N GLY A 119 19.44 -5.94 -15.00
CA GLY A 119 19.14 -5.39 -13.69
C GLY A 119 19.22 -6.45 -12.61
N ARG A 120 18.82 -6.09 -11.40
CA ARG A 120 18.82 -6.98 -10.25
C ARG A 120 17.43 -7.02 -9.64
N PHE A 121 16.95 -8.22 -9.38
CA PHE A 121 15.63 -8.40 -8.78
C PHE A 121 15.60 -9.61 -7.85
N ALA A 122 14.98 -9.45 -6.70
CA ALA A 122 14.58 -10.55 -5.85
C ALA A 122 13.31 -10.15 -5.10
N PHE A 123 12.56 -11.13 -4.62
CA PHE A 123 11.44 -10.86 -3.74
C PHE A 123 11.21 -12.01 -2.77
N LYS A 124 10.55 -11.69 -1.66
CA LYS A 124 10.04 -12.69 -0.73
C LYS A 124 8.56 -12.46 -0.48
N VAL A 125 7.81 -13.53 -0.29
CA VAL A 125 6.39 -13.52 0.04
C VAL A 125 6.15 -14.37 1.28
N PHE A 126 5.46 -13.81 2.26
CA PHE A 126 4.99 -14.52 3.45
C PHE A 126 3.47 -14.51 3.47
N TRP A 127 2.84 -15.63 3.85
CA TRP A 127 1.39 -15.70 3.99
C TRP A 127 1.01 -15.81 5.44
N SER A 128 0.03 -15.00 5.84
CA SER A 128 -0.51 -14.96 7.19
C SER A 128 -2.01 -15.16 7.16
N TYR A 129 -2.55 -15.86 8.16
CA TYR A 129 -3.98 -15.84 8.40
C TYR A 129 -4.41 -14.48 8.93
N TYR A 130 -5.63 -14.07 8.59
CA TYR A 130 -6.31 -13.07 9.39
C TYR A 130 -6.55 -13.62 10.81
N PRO A 131 -6.57 -12.76 11.85
CA PRO A 131 -6.95 -13.19 13.19
C PRO A 131 -8.31 -13.87 13.17
N SER A 132 -8.43 -15.02 13.85
CA SER A 132 -9.69 -15.78 13.92
C SER A 132 -10.82 -14.99 14.59
N GLU A 133 -10.47 -14.12 15.52
CA GLU A 133 -11.37 -13.20 16.21
C GLU A 133 -10.83 -11.77 16.05
N ILE A 134 -11.26 -11.09 14.99
CA ILE A 134 -10.94 -9.67 14.80
C ILE A 134 -12.05 -8.79 15.39
N CYS A 135 -11.68 -7.85 16.26
CA CYS A 135 -12.62 -6.84 16.73
C CYS A 135 -13.06 -5.91 15.59
N LYS A 136 -14.28 -5.37 15.70
CA LYS A 136 -14.88 -4.47 14.70
C LYS A 136 -15.19 -3.11 15.32
N ASN A 137 -14.71 -2.05 14.68
CA ASN A 137 -15.14 -0.68 14.92
C ASN A 137 -16.16 -0.31 13.85
N ASN A 138 -17.42 -0.13 14.23
CA ASN A 138 -18.47 0.25 13.28
C ASN A 138 -18.76 1.74 13.39
N ILE A 139 -18.63 2.45 12.28
CA ILE A 139 -18.85 3.89 12.18
C ILE A 139 -20.05 4.13 11.26
N GLN A 140 -21.09 4.74 11.82
CA GLN A 140 -22.25 5.17 11.05
C GLN A 140 -22.02 6.59 10.53
N LEU A 141 -22.11 6.76 9.22
CA LEU A 141 -22.02 8.04 8.52
C LEU A 141 -23.44 8.57 8.27
N ASP A 142 -23.56 9.88 8.22
CA ASP A 142 -24.73 10.57 7.69
C ASP A 142 -24.35 11.34 6.41
N THR A 143 -25.28 12.09 5.82
CA THR A 143 -25.05 12.83 4.58
C THR A 143 -24.36 14.18 4.77
N VAL A 144 -23.86 14.49 5.97
CA VAL A 144 -23.24 15.79 6.29
C VAL A 144 -21.88 15.68 6.98
N GLN A 145 -21.56 14.52 7.57
CA GLN A 145 -20.35 14.33 8.35
C GLN A 145 -19.23 13.65 7.55
N LEU A 146 -18.01 13.98 7.97
CA LEU A 146 -16.81 13.21 7.68
C LEU A 146 -16.27 12.73 9.02
N ILE A 147 -15.91 11.46 9.13
CA ILE A 147 -15.46 10.88 10.40
C ILE A 147 -14.02 10.37 10.24
N PRO A 148 -13.04 11.01 10.90
CA PRO A 148 -11.65 10.57 10.88
C PRO A 148 -11.47 9.30 11.72
N SER A 149 -10.44 8.53 11.39
CA SER A 149 -10.06 7.32 12.10
C SER A 149 -8.55 7.09 12.04
N THR A 150 -8.06 6.44 13.08
CA THR A 150 -6.65 6.07 13.26
C THR A 150 -6.47 4.57 12.93
N SER A 151 -5.23 4.11 12.74
CA SER A 151 -4.98 2.67 12.69
C SER A 151 -5.23 2.02 14.03
N THR A 152 -5.85 0.84 14.01
CA THR A 152 -6.11 0.01 15.19
C THR A 152 -5.89 -1.46 14.85
N GLU A 153 -5.85 -2.32 15.86
CA GLU A 153 -5.85 -3.78 15.66
C GLU A 153 -7.22 -4.31 15.19
N CYS A 154 -8.28 -3.53 15.41
CA CYS A 154 -9.61 -3.81 14.91
C CYS A 154 -9.76 -3.37 13.46
N MET A 155 -10.64 -4.04 12.72
CA MET A 155 -11.08 -3.50 11.43
C MET A 155 -12.09 -2.37 11.65
N THR A 156 -12.03 -1.35 10.81
CA THR A 156 -12.93 -0.20 10.85
C THR A 156 -13.89 -0.26 9.67
N THR A 157 -15.17 -0.44 9.95
CA THR A 157 -16.23 -0.48 8.94
C THR A 157 -17.02 0.81 8.99
N TYR A 158 -17.06 1.53 7.87
CA TYR A 158 -17.97 2.65 7.68
C TYR A 158 -19.26 2.15 7.02
N THR A 159 -20.39 2.66 7.46
CA THR A 159 -21.70 2.45 6.84
C THR A 159 -22.30 3.81 6.52
N ALA A 160 -22.71 4.04 5.27
CA ALA A 160 -23.31 5.28 4.81
C ALA A 160 -24.69 5.05 4.18
N PRO A 161 -25.58 6.06 4.17
CA PRO A 161 -26.88 5.97 3.50
C PRO A 161 -26.79 5.67 2.00
N ASN A 162 -25.74 6.15 1.33
CA ASN A 162 -25.53 5.95 -0.11
C ASN A 162 -24.31 5.04 -0.35
N LYS A 163 -23.14 5.64 -0.63
CA LYS A 163 -21.85 4.95 -0.74
C LYS A 163 -20.87 5.60 0.22
N VAL A 164 -19.85 4.86 0.61
CA VAL A 164 -18.75 5.41 1.40
C VAL A 164 -17.66 5.91 0.45
N ARG A 165 -17.17 7.11 0.71
CA ARG A 165 -15.94 7.65 0.15
C ARG A 165 -14.89 7.71 1.26
N LEU A 166 -13.77 7.04 1.02
CA LEU A 166 -12.62 6.97 1.91
C LEU A 166 -11.50 7.87 1.38
N ILE A 167 -10.88 8.64 2.27
CA ILE A 167 -9.65 9.39 2.00
C ILE A 167 -8.62 8.97 3.03
N ALA A 168 -7.36 8.89 2.62
CA ALA A 168 -6.25 8.71 3.55
C ALA A 168 -5.35 9.94 3.57
N PHE A 169 -4.54 10.02 4.63
CA PHE A 169 -3.61 11.11 4.88
C PHE A 169 -2.19 10.56 4.99
N GLY A 170 -1.27 11.16 4.25
CA GLY A 170 0.17 10.93 4.38
C GLY A 170 0.88 12.14 5.01
N PRO A 171 2.07 11.94 5.62
CA PRO A 171 2.93 13.03 6.07
C PRO A 171 3.33 13.95 4.91
N VAL A 172 3.39 15.25 5.20
CA VAL A 172 3.53 16.35 4.22
C VAL A 172 4.71 16.18 3.24
N PHE A 173 5.77 15.48 3.65
CA PHE A 173 7.03 15.39 2.89
C PHE A 173 7.37 14.00 2.36
N SER A 174 6.48 13.02 2.52
CA SER A 174 6.60 11.75 1.81
C SER A 174 5.23 11.14 1.56
N LYS A 175 4.96 10.68 0.33
CA LYS A 175 3.91 9.67 0.10
C LYS A 175 4.33 8.45 0.90
N SER A 176 3.93 8.38 2.17
CA SER A 176 4.46 7.39 3.08
C SER A 176 3.99 6.03 2.61
N LYS A 177 4.94 5.27 2.05
CA LYS A 177 4.70 3.93 1.52
C LYS A 177 4.19 2.98 2.61
N ILE A 178 4.37 3.36 3.88
CA ILE A 178 3.78 2.72 5.06
C ILE A 178 2.26 2.54 4.91
N LEU A 179 1.56 3.45 4.22
CA LEU A 179 0.11 3.34 4.00
C LEU A 179 -0.27 2.10 3.17
N ARG A 180 0.69 1.44 2.50
CA ARG A 180 0.48 0.12 1.87
C ARG A 180 0.25 -0.99 2.88
N HIS A 181 0.57 -0.79 4.16
CA HIS A 181 0.25 -1.71 5.26
C HIS A 181 -1.21 -1.61 5.69
N SER A 182 -2.11 -1.58 4.71
CA SER A 182 -3.54 -1.55 4.90
C SER A 182 -4.24 -2.21 3.73
N ALA A 183 -5.48 -2.61 3.94
CA ALA A 183 -6.35 -3.11 2.90
C ALA A 183 -7.76 -2.56 3.11
N VAL A 184 -8.40 -2.23 2.00
CA VAL A 184 -9.75 -1.70 1.96
C VAL A 184 -10.63 -2.68 1.20
N PHE A 185 -11.75 -3.05 1.80
CA PHE A 185 -12.67 -4.06 1.29
C PHE A 185 -14.07 -3.49 1.16
N GLU A 186 -14.80 -3.96 0.16
CA GLU A 186 -16.25 -3.76 0.05
C GLU A 186 -17.00 -4.50 1.18
N GLY A 187 -18.04 -3.90 1.74
CA GLY A 187 -18.86 -4.53 2.77
C GLY A 187 -18.30 -4.37 4.19
N ASP A 188 -18.63 -5.32 5.07
CA ASP A 188 -18.31 -5.28 6.52
C ASP A 188 -17.31 -6.38 6.96
N SER A 189 -16.58 -6.95 6.00
CA SER A 189 -15.71 -8.12 6.22
C SER A 189 -14.41 -8.06 5.40
N LEU A 190 -13.39 -8.80 5.86
CA LEU A 190 -12.11 -8.98 5.16
C LEU A 190 -12.19 -9.95 3.98
N ASN A 191 -13.33 -10.62 3.77
CA ASN A 191 -13.60 -11.46 2.61
C ASN A 191 -14.29 -10.68 1.47
N GLY A 192 -14.53 -9.38 1.68
CA GLY A 192 -15.08 -8.49 0.67
C GLY A 192 -14.16 -8.35 -0.55
N THR A 193 -14.69 -7.77 -1.62
CA THR A 193 -13.86 -7.42 -2.78
C THR A 193 -12.83 -6.38 -2.37
N TYR A 194 -11.56 -6.61 -2.70
CA TYR A 194 -10.49 -5.65 -2.45
C TYR A 194 -10.70 -4.39 -3.30
N LEU A 195 -10.67 -3.23 -2.66
CA LEU A 195 -10.86 -1.92 -3.29
C LEU A 195 -9.57 -1.10 -3.40
N GLY A 196 -8.50 -1.52 -2.70
CA GLY A 196 -7.22 -0.82 -2.63
C GLY A 196 -6.66 -0.77 -1.21
N ASN A 197 -5.76 0.16 -0.97
CA ASN A 197 -5.12 0.40 0.33
C ASN A 197 -5.11 1.92 0.63
N LEU A 198 -4.69 2.30 1.83
CA LEU A 198 -4.63 3.71 2.23
C LEU A 198 -3.62 4.52 1.39
N TYR A 199 -2.59 3.90 0.81
CA TYR A 199 -1.69 4.61 -0.10
C TYR A 199 -2.44 5.07 -1.36
N GLU A 200 -3.30 4.21 -1.91
CA GLU A 200 -4.19 4.58 -3.02
C GLU A 200 -5.31 5.54 -2.61
N ALA A 201 -5.88 5.37 -1.41
CA ALA A 201 -6.91 6.29 -0.91
C ALA A 201 -6.37 7.72 -0.70
N ASN A 202 -5.06 7.87 -0.46
CA ASN A 202 -4.38 9.16 -0.37
C ASN A 202 -4.10 9.79 -1.75
N ASP A 203 -4.16 9.02 -2.84
CA ASP A 203 -3.80 9.46 -4.19
C ASP A 203 -5.00 9.66 -5.13
N ARG A 204 -6.12 8.98 -4.87
CA ARG A 204 -7.32 9.04 -5.72
C ARG A 204 -8.65 8.90 -4.98
N ASN A 205 -8.62 8.82 -3.65
CA ASN A 205 -9.72 8.35 -2.80
C ASN A 205 -10.15 6.91 -3.15
N ILE A 206 -10.90 6.26 -2.26
CA ILE A 206 -11.55 4.98 -2.55
C ILE A 206 -13.06 5.14 -2.39
N TRP A 207 -13.82 4.55 -3.30
CA TRP A 207 -15.28 4.56 -3.29
C TRP A 207 -15.81 3.14 -3.13
N SER A 208 -16.74 2.93 -2.20
CA SER A 208 -17.50 1.69 -2.18
C SER A 208 -18.51 1.65 -3.32
N THR A 209 -18.89 0.45 -3.71
CA THR A 209 -20.00 0.19 -4.64
C THR A 209 -21.32 0.12 -3.90
N GLY A 210 -21.35 -0.47 -2.70
CA GLY A 210 -22.47 -0.52 -1.78
C GLY A 210 -22.42 0.55 -0.69
N THR A 211 -23.16 0.32 0.39
CA THR A 211 -23.30 1.24 1.54
C THR A 211 -22.20 1.09 2.58
N GLN A 212 -21.31 0.11 2.43
CA GLN A 212 -20.32 -0.24 3.45
C GLN A 212 -18.94 -0.45 2.83
N LEU A 213 -17.91 -0.02 3.56
CA LEU A 213 -16.54 -0.46 3.31
C LEU A 213 -15.79 -0.67 4.62
N THR A 214 -14.85 -1.62 4.60
CA THR A 214 -14.02 -1.98 5.73
C THR A 214 -12.56 -1.67 5.44
N VAL A 215 -11.89 -1.00 6.38
CA VAL A 215 -10.45 -0.77 6.40
C VAL A 215 -9.82 -1.68 7.45
N TYR A 216 -8.75 -2.38 7.07
CA TYR A 216 -7.90 -3.12 8.00
C TYR A 216 -6.45 -2.66 7.87
N THR A 217 -5.78 -2.48 9.01
CA THR A 217 -4.41 -1.99 9.08
C THR A 217 -3.49 -3.03 9.68
N TYR A 218 -2.38 -3.31 9.01
CA TYR A 218 -1.46 -4.41 9.34
C TYR A 218 -0.30 -3.88 10.18
N GLY A 219 -0.52 -3.75 11.50
CA GLY A 219 0.52 -3.29 12.43
C GLY A 219 0.84 -1.80 12.35
N LEU A 220 0.10 -1.02 11.55
CA LEU A 220 0.28 0.42 11.43
C LEU A 220 0.13 1.15 12.77
N GLN A 221 -0.69 0.66 13.70
CA GLN A 221 -0.86 1.27 15.02
C GLN A 221 0.43 1.34 15.83
N VAL A 222 1.36 0.41 15.58
CA VAL A 222 2.68 0.37 16.24
C VAL A 222 3.62 1.41 15.62
N GLN A 223 3.39 1.77 14.36
CA GLN A 223 4.26 2.65 13.58
C GLN A 223 3.72 4.10 13.51
N ASN A 224 2.40 4.29 13.60
CA ASN A 224 1.73 5.57 13.53
C ASN A 224 0.37 5.51 14.26
N SER A 225 0.22 6.25 15.36
CA SER A 225 -1.03 6.33 16.14
C SER A 225 -1.96 7.48 15.72
N ARG A 226 -1.65 8.17 14.62
CA ARG A 226 -2.35 9.38 14.15
C ARG A 226 -3.56 9.03 13.30
N SER A 227 -4.40 10.03 13.01
CA SER A 227 -5.50 9.90 12.06
C SER A 227 -4.94 9.63 10.67
N LEU A 228 -5.22 8.46 10.13
CA LEU A 228 -4.68 7.99 8.85
C LEU A 228 -5.70 8.07 7.73
N PHE A 229 -6.99 8.07 8.06
CA PHE A 229 -8.06 8.06 7.07
C PHE A 229 -9.35 8.64 7.60
N LEU A 230 -10.27 8.95 6.70
CA LEU A 230 -11.58 9.47 7.01
C LEU A 230 -12.63 8.83 6.08
N GLY A 231 -13.80 8.54 6.63
CA GLY A 231 -14.96 8.09 5.87
C GLY A 231 -16.00 9.19 5.77
N MET A 232 -16.67 9.28 4.62
CA MET A 232 -17.84 10.15 4.43
C MET A 232 -18.86 9.48 3.51
N ASP A 233 -20.12 9.92 3.58
CA ASP A 233 -21.10 9.55 2.58
C ASP A 233 -20.75 10.21 1.23
N SER A 234 -20.96 9.49 0.13
CA SER A 234 -20.71 9.94 -1.25
C SER A 234 -21.38 11.25 -1.65
N THR A 235 -22.40 11.69 -0.91
CA THR A 235 -23.11 12.94 -1.15
C THR A 235 -22.49 14.13 -0.43
N VAL A 236 -21.56 13.89 0.49
CA VAL A 236 -20.74 14.94 1.11
C VAL A 236 -19.74 15.44 0.07
N GLY A 237 -19.76 16.75 -0.19
CA GLY A 237 -18.85 17.36 -1.16
C GLY A 237 -19.07 16.86 -2.59
N ARG A 238 -20.31 16.70 -3.06
CA ARG A 238 -20.63 16.23 -4.45
C ARG A 238 -19.89 16.97 -5.57
N ASN A 239 -19.46 18.21 -5.34
CA ASN A 239 -18.72 19.01 -6.32
C ASN A 239 -17.20 18.84 -6.22
N VAL A 240 -16.72 18.06 -5.23
CA VAL A 240 -15.31 17.81 -4.95
C VAL A 240 -14.89 16.50 -5.60
N THR A 241 -14.01 16.55 -6.59
CA THR A 241 -13.44 15.38 -7.27
C THR A 241 -12.53 14.58 -6.38
N GLU A 242 -11.72 15.28 -5.58
CA GLU A 242 -10.69 14.67 -4.75
C GLU A 242 -10.49 15.51 -3.50
N PHE A 243 -10.07 14.85 -2.42
CA PHE A 243 -9.64 15.53 -1.22
C PHE A 243 -8.23 15.08 -0.93
N TYR A 244 -7.30 16.02 -0.80
CA TYR A 244 -5.98 15.74 -0.25
C TYR A 244 -6.00 16.16 1.22
N GLY A 245 -5.41 15.37 2.11
CA GLY A 245 -5.14 15.85 3.45
C GLY A 245 -3.67 15.68 3.81
N LEU A 246 -3.22 16.58 4.67
CA LEU A 246 -1.85 16.63 5.15
C LEU A 246 -1.80 16.08 6.58
N ASP A 247 -0.89 15.15 6.85
CA ASP A 247 -0.51 14.85 8.24
C ASP A 247 0.52 15.90 8.70
N CYS A 248 0.03 16.89 9.45
CA CYS A 248 0.80 18.02 10.02
C CYS A 248 1.10 17.82 11.51
N SER A 249 1.14 16.58 11.96
CA SER A 249 1.59 16.21 13.30
C SER A 249 3.03 16.60 13.64
N GLU A 250 3.87 16.92 12.64
CA GLU A 250 5.16 17.58 12.85
C GLU A 250 5.01 19.06 13.29
N TYR A 251 3.84 19.64 13.03
CA TYR A 251 3.45 21.02 13.35
C TYR A 251 2.12 21.02 14.13
N PRO A 252 2.07 20.49 15.36
CA PRO A 252 0.83 20.29 16.13
C PRO A 252 0.07 21.58 16.47
N ASN A 253 0.71 22.74 16.30
CA ASN A 253 0.11 24.05 16.52
C ASN A 253 -0.53 24.64 15.26
N GLU A 254 -0.41 23.98 14.11
CA GLU A 254 -1.00 24.40 12.85
C GLU A 254 -2.27 23.59 12.56
N SER A 255 -3.32 24.25 12.07
CA SER A 255 -4.53 23.59 11.59
C SER A 255 -4.17 22.66 10.42
N CYS A 256 -4.55 21.38 10.48
CA CYS A 256 -4.33 20.48 9.34
C CYS A 256 -5.39 20.67 8.26
N PRO A 257 -5.03 21.21 7.08
CA PRO A 257 -6.01 21.46 6.04
C PRO A 257 -6.34 20.16 5.30
N ILE A 258 -7.63 20.01 4.97
CA ILE A 258 -8.05 19.12 3.88
C ILE A 258 -8.30 20.03 2.67
N HIS A 259 -7.66 19.70 1.56
CA HIS A 259 -7.75 20.42 0.30
C HIS A 259 -8.72 19.71 -0.65
N PRO A 260 -9.96 20.18 -0.81
CA PRO A 260 -10.84 19.73 -1.88
C PRO A 260 -10.35 20.24 -3.24
N VAL A 261 -10.41 19.39 -4.27
CA VAL A 261 -10.27 19.75 -5.68
C VAL A 261 -11.64 19.70 -6.34
N PHE A 262 -11.98 20.67 -7.18
CA PHE A 262 -13.28 20.81 -7.83
C PHE A 262 -13.19 20.58 -9.35
N LEU A 263 -14.27 20.08 -9.96
CA LEU A 263 -14.34 19.74 -11.39
C LEU A 263 -14.19 20.94 -12.34
N HIS A 264 -14.41 22.18 -11.88
CA HIS A 264 -14.47 23.36 -12.75
C HIS A 264 -13.94 24.68 -12.15
N ASP A 265 -13.23 24.66 -11.02
CA ASP A 265 -12.61 25.86 -10.48
C ASP A 265 -11.17 25.58 -10.02
N ILE A 266 -10.23 26.40 -10.51
CA ILE A 266 -8.82 26.46 -10.09
C ILE A 266 -8.71 27.20 -8.73
N ASP A 267 -9.84 27.53 -8.12
CA ASP A 267 -9.88 28.17 -6.81
C ASP A 267 -9.65 27.13 -5.71
N TYR A 268 -8.45 27.18 -5.13
CA TYR A 268 -8.01 26.46 -3.93
C TYR A 268 -8.88 26.85 -2.71
N ASN A 269 -10.14 26.43 -2.67
CA ASN A 269 -10.98 26.58 -1.49
C ASN A 269 -10.47 25.62 -0.42
N ARG A 270 -9.82 26.15 0.62
CA ARG A 270 -9.33 25.35 1.76
C ARG A 270 -10.49 25.02 2.69
N ALA A 271 -10.68 23.74 3.00
CA ALA A 271 -11.42 23.36 4.18
C ALA A 271 -10.43 23.31 5.36
N VAL A 272 -10.54 24.26 6.28
CA VAL A 272 -9.67 24.34 7.45
C VAL A 272 -10.31 23.57 8.59
N ILE A 273 -9.62 22.54 9.09
CA ILE A 273 -9.96 21.92 10.37
C ILE A 273 -9.49 22.90 11.45
N THR A 274 -10.40 23.65 12.07
CA THR A 274 -10.06 24.64 13.09
C THR A 274 -9.75 23.99 14.44
N GLN A 275 -8.78 24.57 15.14
CA GLN A 275 -8.09 24.06 16.34
C GLN A 275 -9.00 23.71 17.53
N GLU A 276 -10.24 24.23 17.61
CA GLU A 276 -11.21 23.81 18.63
C GLU A 276 -11.66 22.34 18.47
N MET A 277 -11.44 21.74 17.30
CA MET A 277 -11.73 20.33 17.02
C MET A 277 -10.53 19.41 17.29
N LEU A 278 -9.35 19.90 17.68
CA LEU A 278 -8.17 19.04 17.90
C LEU A 278 -7.76 18.89 19.37
N ILE A 279 -8.65 19.16 20.33
CA ILE A 279 -8.37 18.95 21.76
C ILE A 279 -8.84 17.57 22.22
N ILE A 280 -8.52 16.47 21.52
CA ILE A 280 -8.36 15.12 22.11
C ILE A 280 -7.30 14.35 21.30
N CYS A 281 -6.11 14.92 21.13
CA CYS A 281 -4.99 14.17 20.56
C CYS A 281 -3.71 14.23 21.38
N LEU A 282 -3.79 14.55 22.69
CA LEU A 282 -2.62 14.57 23.57
C LEU A 282 -3.00 14.38 25.05
N THR A 283 -3.95 13.49 25.37
CA THR A 283 -4.01 12.74 26.65
C THR A 283 -5.27 11.87 26.65
N LEU A 284 -5.19 10.74 27.36
CA LEU A 284 -6.25 9.79 27.71
C LEU A 284 -6.55 8.63 26.75
N LYS A 285 -6.20 7.45 27.26
CA LYS A 285 -6.89 6.17 27.11
C LYS A 285 -8.36 6.36 26.72
N VAL A 286 -8.75 5.69 25.63
CA VAL A 286 -10.12 5.25 25.32
C VAL A 286 -11.16 6.36 25.42
N PHE A 287 -11.37 7.12 24.34
CA PHE A 287 -12.67 7.70 24.03
C PHE A 287 -12.80 7.91 22.52
N VAL A 288 -13.73 7.18 21.90
CA VAL A 288 -14.20 7.43 20.53
C VAL A 288 -14.99 8.73 20.58
N ILE A 289 -14.45 9.79 19.98
CA ILE A 289 -15.15 11.07 19.86
C ILE A 289 -15.43 11.30 18.39
N THR A 290 -16.70 11.10 18.03
CA THR A 290 -17.25 11.44 16.73
C THR A 290 -17.21 12.95 16.57
N GLN A 291 -16.30 13.48 15.76
CA GLN A 291 -16.25 14.91 15.46
C GLN A 291 -16.95 15.22 14.15
N ARG A 292 -17.74 16.30 14.17
CA ARG A 292 -18.51 16.81 13.03
C ARG A 292 -17.71 17.90 12.32
N PHE A 293 -17.52 17.75 11.01
CA PHE A 293 -16.94 18.80 10.16
C PHE A 293 -18.07 19.44 9.34
N GLN A 294 -18.12 20.78 9.29
CA GLN A 294 -18.97 21.52 8.36
C GLN A 294 -18.10 22.34 7.40
N PHE A 295 -18.34 22.21 6.10
CA PHE A 295 -17.70 23.07 5.11
C PHE A 295 -18.42 24.42 5.05
N THR A 296 -17.79 25.47 5.55
CA THR A 296 -18.18 26.85 5.24
C THR A 296 -17.37 27.35 4.04
N LYS A 297 -18.05 27.94 3.06
CA LYS A 297 -17.39 28.64 1.96
C LYS A 297 -16.69 29.87 2.57
N VAL A 298 -15.37 29.90 2.49
CA VAL A 298 -14.60 31.12 2.80
C VAL A 298 -14.68 31.99 1.54
N ASN A 299 -15.39 33.11 1.64
CA ASN A 299 -15.44 34.14 0.59
C ASN A 299 -14.22 35.04 0.67
#